data_AF-A0A357V646-F1
#
_entry.id   AF-A0A357V646-F1
#
_cell.length_a   1.000
_cell.length_b   1.000
_cell.length_c   1.000
_cell.angle_alpha   90.00
_cell.angle_beta   90.00
_cell.angle_gamma   90.00
#
_symmetry.space_group_name_H-M   'P 1'
#
loop_
_entity.id
_entity.type
_entity.pdbx_description
1 polymer ?
#
loop_
_entity_poly.entity_id
_entity_poly.type
_entity_poly.pdbx_seq_one_letter_code
_entity_poly.pdbx_strand_id
1 'polypeptide(L)'
;MGAIPGLELVDLEQPGVGYQLTSLDAMPDLQKRHIAGTFRQAEAKGVQALAGVFHADHRELVSHQNEWPFEIVNYMELIGESLGLRHPDLFKRMKLMQDADEILADAQDMIALHGLDADEVRAVILSDILGEQKLPPDRALHPAD
;
A
#
# COMPACT_ATOMS: atom_id res chain seq x y z
N MET A 1 16.91 -6.81 16.73
CA MET A 1 15.47 -6.83 17.08
C MET A 1 15.34 -6.37 18.52
N GLY A 2 14.34 -5.53 18.85
CA GLY A 2 14.16 -4.95 20.19
C GLY A 2 13.96 -3.42 20.24
N ALA A 3 13.91 -2.73 19.10
CA ALA A 3 13.66 -1.28 19.08
C ALA A 3 12.17 -0.91 19.21
N ILE A 4 11.27 -1.79 18.77
CA ILE A 4 9.81 -1.63 18.86
C ILE A 4 9.30 -2.70 19.83
N PRO A 5 8.88 -2.33 21.06
CA PRO A 5 8.32 -3.28 22.02
C PRO A 5 7.06 -3.97 21.47
N GLY A 6 6.98 -5.29 21.63
CA GLY A 6 5.82 -6.09 21.21
C GLY A 6 5.79 -6.45 19.71
N LEU A 7 6.73 -5.97 18.90
CA LEU A 7 6.83 -6.36 17.49
C LEU A 7 7.52 -7.72 17.34
N GLU A 8 6.83 -8.65 16.68
CA GLU A 8 7.36 -9.93 16.23
C GLU A 8 7.50 -9.91 14.70
N LEU A 9 8.67 -10.30 14.19
CA LEU A 9 8.91 -10.44 12.76
C LEU A 9 8.62 -11.87 12.33
N VAL A 10 7.71 -12.01 11.37
CA VAL A 10 7.33 -13.30 10.77
C VAL A 10 8.01 -13.43 9.42
N ASP A 11 8.77 -14.51 9.22
CA ASP A 11 9.32 -14.84 7.91
C ASP A 11 8.19 -15.40 7.03
N LEU A 12 7.92 -14.70 5.93
CA LEU A 12 6.89 -15.11 4.97
C LEU A 12 7.37 -16.25 4.07
N GLU A 13 8.68 -16.52 4.00
CA GLU A 13 9.29 -17.49 3.07
C GLU A 13 9.17 -17.07 1.59
N GLN A 14 9.01 -15.77 1.33
CA GLN A 14 9.01 -15.19 -0.01
C GLN A 14 10.43 -15.22 -0.62
N PRO A 15 10.58 -15.60 -1.91
CA PRO A 15 11.84 -15.42 -2.60
C PRO A 15 12.23 -13.94 -2.66
N GLY A 16 13.49 -13.64 -2.34
CA GLY A 16 14.05 -12.30 -2.49
C GLY A 16 14.18 -11.95 -3.97
N VAL A 17 13.35 -11.02 -4.46
CA VAL A 17 13.32 -10.56 -5.86
C VAL A 17 14.10 -9.26 -6.10
N GLY A 18 14.72 -8.73 -5.05
CA GLY A 18 15.38 -7.43 -5.02
C GLY A 18 15.11 -6.71 -3.69
N TYR A 19 15.51 -5.45 -3.59
CA TYR A 19 15.16 -4.60 -2.45
C TYR A 19 13.75 -3.99 -2.59
N GLN A 20 13.30 -3.74 -3.82
CA GLN A 20 12.03 -3.08 -4.14
C GLN A 20 11.31 -3.84 -5.26
N LEU A 21 9.97 -3.74 -5.31
CA LEU A 21 9.17 -4.37 -6.37
C LEU A 21 9.55 -3.88 -7.77
N THR A 22 10.09 -2.67 -7.89
CA THR A 22 10.58 -2.09 -9.16
C THR A 22 11.71 -2.91 -9.80
N SER A 23 12.40 -3.76 -9.01
CA SER A 23 13.38 -4.71 -9.55
C SER A 23 12.75 -5.73 -10.52
N LEU A 24 11.42 -5.88 -10.51
CA LEU A 24 10.65 -6.76 -11.38
C LEU A 24 9.92 -6.03 -12.52
N ASP A 25 10.16 -4.74 -12.75
CA ASP A 25 9.41 -3.98 -13.78
C ASP A 25 9.59 -4.54 -15.20
N ALA A 26 10.74 -5.16 -15.50
CA ALA A 26 10.99 -5.85 -16.76
C ALA A 26 10.29 -7.22 -16.87
N MET A 27 9.64 -7.70 -15.80
CA MET A 27 9.00 -9.01 -15.68
C MET A 27 7.61 -8.89 -15.04
N PRO A 28 6.64 -8.22 -15.70
CA PRO A 28 5.37 -7.85 -15.09
C PRO A 28 4.55 -9.03 -14.57
N ASP A 29 4.59 -10.19 -15.24
CA ASP A 29 3.87 -11.38 -14.78
C ASP A 29 4.51 -11.99 -13.53
N LEU A 30 5.84 -11.91 -13.41
CA LEU A 30 6.55 -12.31 -12.19
C LEU A 30 6.25 -11.34 -11.05
N GLN A 31 6.23 -10.03 -11.33
CA GLN A 31 5.88 -8.99 -10.35
C GLN A 31 4.48 -9.22 -9.78
N LYS A 32 3.48 -9.42 -10.65
CA LYS A 32 2.09 -9.70 -10.24
C LYS A 32 1.97 -10.95 -9.38
N ARG A 33 2.65 -12.05 -9.76
CA ARG A 33 2.66 -13.28 -8.94
C ARG A 33 3.37 -13.09 -7.62
N HIS A 34 4.46 -12.33 -7.58
CA HIS A 34 5.18 -12.05 -6.34
C HIS A 34 4.31 -11.23 -5.35
N ILE A 35 3.61 -10.20 -5.82
CA ILE A 35 2.69 -9.41 -5.00
C ILE A 35 1.56 -10.30 -4.46
N ALA A 36 0.86 -11.02 -5.34
CA ALA A 36 -0.24 -11.90 -4.95
C ALA A 36 0.21 -13.01 -3.97
N GLY A 37 1.37 -13.61 -4.22
CA GLY A 37 1.97 -14.58 -3.33
C GLY A 37 2.32 -14.00 -1.96
N THR A 38 2.78 -12.74 -1.90
CA THR A 38 3.14 -12.07 -0.65
C THR A 38 1.93 -11.95 0.26
N PHE A 39 0.79 -11.53 -0.29
CA PHE A 39 -0.45 -11.46 0.46
C PHE A 39 -0.96 -12.83 0.93
N ARG A 40 -0.92 -13.85 0.06
CA ARG A 40 -1.31 -15.21 0.43
C ARG A 40 -0.44 -15.77 1.55
N GLN A 41 0.87 -15.54 1.51
CA GLN A 41 1.78 -16.00 2.54
C GLN A 41 1.58 -15.23 3.86
N ALA A 42 1.33 -13.92 3.80
CA ALA A 42 0.98 -13.12 4.97
C ALA A 42 -0.29 -13.63 5.65
N GLU A 43 -1.35 -13.90 4.89
CA GLU A 43 -2.60 -14.50 5.38
C GLU A 43 -2.35 -15.90 5.98
N ALA A 44 -1.63 -16.77 5.27
CA ALA A 44 -1.34 -18.12 5.72
C ALA A 44 -0.51 -18.18 7.01
N LYS A 45 0.38 -17.19 7.23
CA LYS A 45 1.17 -17.07 8.45
C LYS A 45 0.43 -16.31 9.57
N GLY A 46 -0.76 -15.77 9.31
CA GLY A 46 -1.59 -15.09 10.30
C GLY A 46 -0.99 -13.80 10.85
N VAL A 47 -0.25 -13.05 10.02
CA VAL A 47 0.31 -11.76 10.45
C VAL A 47 -0.80 -10.75 10.74
N GLN A 48 -0.58 -9.86 11.70
CA GLN A 48 -1.52 -8.76 11.98
C GLN A 48 -1.29 -7.57 11.04
N ALA A 49 -0.07 -7.40 10.57
CA ALA A 49 0.31 -6.35 9.64
C ALA A 49 1.39 -6.83 8.66
N LEU A 50 1.28 -6.37 7.42
CA LEU A 50 2.30 -6.45 6.38
C LEU A 50 2.97 -5.08 6.27
N ALA A 51 4.24 -5.00 6.68
CA ALA A 51 4.99 -3.73 6.71
C ALA A 51 5.82 -3.52 5.43
N GLY A 52 5.48 -2.50 4.65
CA GLY A 52 6.27 -2.02 3.52
C GLY A 52 7.41 -1.12 3.98
N VAL A 53 8.62 -1.34 3.45
CA VAL A 53 9.80 -0.51 3.77
C VAL A 53 9.91 0.68 2.83
N PHE A 54 9.63 0.47 1.54
CA PHE A 54 9.78 1.48 0.51
C PHE A 54 8.42 2.07 0.09
N HIS A 55 8.39 3.38 -0.17
CA HIS A 55 7.15 4.07 -0.52
C HIS A 55 6.51 3.56 -1.81
N ALA A 56 7.31 3.23 -2.84
CA ALA A 56 6.79 2.68 -4.09
C ALA A 56 6.05 1.35 -3.87
N ASP A 57 6.63 0.47 -3.04
CA ASP A 57 6.01 -0.81 -2.72
C ASP A 57 4.76 -0.60 -1.86
N HIS A 58 4.81 0.31 -0.88
CA HIS A 58 3.65 0.65 -0.05
C HIS A 58 2.48 1.17 -0.88
N ARG A 59 2.74 2.00 -1.90
CA ARG A 59 1.71 2.52 -2.82
C ARG A 59 1.00 1.42 -3.59
N GLU A 60 1.72 0.38 -4.00
CA GLU A 60 1.14 -0.82 -4.62
C GLU A 60 0.41 -1.67 -3.60
N LEU A 61 1.04 -2.01 -2.46
CA LEU A 61 0.50 -2.99 -1.54
C LEU A 61 -0.78 -2.48 -0.86
N VAL A 62 -0.80 -1.21 -0.45
CA VAL A 62 -1.89 -0.65 0.35
C VAL A 62 -3.24 -0.62 -0.40
N SER A 63 -3.24 -0.64 -1.73
CA SER A 63 -4.48 -0.69 -2.50
C SER A 63 -5.31 -1.95 -2.29
N HIS A 64 -4.69 -2.99 -1.74
CA HIS A 64 -5.30 -4.30 -1.53
C HIS A 64 -5.80 -4.50 -0.11
N GLN A 65 -5.54 -3.58 0.84
CA GLN A 65 -5.80 -3.84 2.26
C GLN A 65 -7.24 -4.29 2.55
N ASN A 66 -8.24 -3.71 1.87
CA ASN A 66 -9.65 -4.06 2.10
C ASN A 66 -9.99 -5.52 1.76
N GLU A 67 -9.13 -6.20 1.01
CA GLU A 67 -9.34 -7.57 0.54
C GLU A 67 -8.58 -8.62 1.37
N TRP A 68 -7.76 -8.21 2.34
CA TRP A 68 -6.91 -9.10 3.13
C TRP A 68 -7.13 -8.93 4.64
N PRO A 69 -6.98 -10.00 5.45
CA PRO A 69 -7.31 -9.99 6.88
C PRO A 69 -6.18 -9.42 7.76
N PHE A 70 -5.39 -8.48 7.25
CA PHE A 70 -4.27 -7.85 7.95
C PHE A 70 -4.13 -6.38 7.51
N GLU A 71 -3.52 -5.56 8.37
CA GLU A 71 -3.20 -4.18 8.00
C GLU A 71 -2.01 -4.13 7.05
N ILE A 72 -2.01 -3.19 6.12
CA ILE A 72 -0.83 -2.86 5.31
C ILE A 72 -0.33 -1.50 5.80
N VAL A 73 0.91 -1.47 6.28
CA VAL A 73 1.50 -0.30 6.93
C VAL A 73 2.85 0.03 6.34
N ASN A 74 3.23 1.30 6.37
CA ASN A 74 4.60 1.68 6.19
C ASN A 74 5.37 1.39 7.50
N TYR A 75 6.59 0.87 7.42
CA TYR A 75 7.40 0.59 8.61
C TYR A 75 7.62 1.84 9.50
N MET A 76 7.59 3.04 8.92
CA MET A 76 7.67 4.30 9.65
C MET A 76 6.49 4.53 10.60
N GLU A 77 5.30 4.01 10.27
CA GLU A 77 4.14 4.06 11.16
C GLU A 77 4.40 3.27 12.44
N LEU A 78 5.01 2.08 12.32
CA LEU A 78 5.39 1.23 13.47
C LEU A 78 6.44 1.91 14.35
N ILE A 79 7.45 2.54 13.72
CA ILE A 79 8.46 3.32 14.46
C ILE A 79 7.81 4.50 15.17
N GLY A 80 6.97 5.27 14.46
CA GLY A 80 6.27 6.41 15.04
C GLY A 80 5.43 5.99 16.24
N GLU A 81 4.62 4.95 16.10
CA GLU A 81 3.76 4.45 17.17
C GLU A 81 4.58 4.01 18.39
N SER A 82 5.72 3.35 18.18
CA SER A 82 6.63 2.96 19.27
C SER A 82 7.20 4.14 20.06
N LEU A 83 7.25 5.32 19.44
CA LEU A 83 7.70 6.58 20.04
C LEU A 83 6.54 7.42 20.60
N GLY A 84 5.31 6.91 20.56
CA GLY A 84 4.11 7.65 20.95
C GLY A 84 3.67 8.71 19.93
N LEU A 85 4.17 8.64 18.69
CA LEU A 85 3.80 9.53 17.59
C LEU A 85 2.80 8.82 16.68
N ARG A 86 1.71 9.49 16.32
CA ARG A 86 0.77 9.00 15.33
C ARG A 86 0.54 10.07 14.28
N HIS A 87 0.79 9.73 13.03
CA HIS A 87 0.47 10.56 11.88
C HIS A 87 -0.35 9.72 10.92
N PRO A 88 -1.52 10.20 10.47
CA PRO A 88 -2.34 9.44 9.53
C PRO A 88 -1.61 9.30 8.19
N ASP A 89 -1.57 8.09 7.65
CA ASP A 89 -1.18 7.88 6.27
C ASP A 89 -2.32 8.36 5.34
N LEU A 90 -2.23 9.62 4.93
CA LEU A 90 -3.19 10.25 4.03
C LEU A 90 -3.21 9.57 2.66
N PHE A 91 -2.08 9.05 2.19
CA PHE A 91 -2.02 8.34 0.92
C PHE A 91 -2.81 7.04 1.01
N LYS A 92 -2.59 6.22 2.05
CA LYS A 92 -3.38 5.03 2.35
C LYS A 92 -4.86 5.35 2.40
N ARG A 93 -5.26 6.40 3.13
CA ARG A 93 -6.66 6.82 3.24
C ARG A 93 -7.28 7.08 1.86
N MET A 94 -6.63 7.88 1.02
CA MET A 94 -7.13 8.18 -0.33
C MET A 94 -7.13 6.94 -1.22
N LYS A 95 -6.05 6.15 -1.19
CA LYS A 95 -5.91 4.93 -2.01
C LYS A 95 -6.99 3.91 -1.70
N LEU A 96 -7.42 3.78 -0.46
CA LEU A 96 -8.47 2.84 -0.05
C LEU A 96 -9.88 3.23 -0.48
N MET A 97 -10.13 4.51 -0.80
CA MET A 97 -11.43 4.96 -1.33
C MET A 97 -11.72 4.35 -2.70
N GLN A 98 -10.69 4.14 -3.52
CA GLN A 98 -10.80 3.63 -4.90
C GLN A 98 -11.79 4.44 -5.78
N ASP A 99 -12.11 5.67 -5.38
CA ASP A 99 -13.05 6.56 -6.06
C ASP A 99 -12.44 7.97 -6.15
N ALA A 100 -12.25 8.45 -7.38
CA ALA A 100 -11.61 9.74 -7.62
C ALA A 100 -12.44 10.93 -7.14
N ASP A 101 -13.77 10.81 -7.19
CA ASP A 101 -14.68 11.89 -6.81
C ASP A 101 -14.78 11.96 -5.27
N GLU A 102 -14.74 10.82 -4.57
CA GLU A 102 -14.62 10.79 -3.10
C GLU A 102 -13.29 11.38 -2.62
N ILE A 103 -12.17 11.01 -3.25
CA ILE A 103 -10.85 11.57 -2.91
C ILE A 103 -10.82 13.09 -3.16
N LEU A 104 -11.39 13.55 -4.27
CA LEU A 104 -11.47 14.97 -4.60
C LEU A 104 -12.29 15.73 -3.55
N ALA A 105 -13.40 15.16 -3.08
CA ALA A 105 -14.21 15.73 -2.01
C ALA A 105 -13.46 15.77 -0.66
N ASP A 106 -12.74 14.70 -0.29
CA ASP A 106 -11.90 14.66 0.91
C ASP A 106 -10.76 15.69 0.88
N ALA A 107 -10.26 16.03 -0.31
CA ALA A 107 -9.19 17.01 -0.51
C ALA A 107 -9.67 18.46 -0.69
N GLN A 108 -10.99 18.74 -0.66
CA GLN A 108 -11.56 20.04 -1.05
C GLN A 108 -10.95 21.23 -0.28
N ASP A 109 -10.75 21.10 1.03
CA ASP A 109 -10.18 22.17 1.86
C ASP A 109 -8.74 22.49 1.44
N MET A 110 -7.95 21.48 1.09
CA MET A 110 -6.56 21.66 0.64
C MET A 110 -6.50 22.25 -0.77
N ILE A 111 -7.41 21.85 -1.66
CA ILE A 111 -7.56 22.43 -3.00
C ILE A 111 -7.87 23.92 -2.89
N ALA A 112 -8.85 24.29 -2.04
CA ALA A 112 -9.22 25.67 -1.81
C ALA A 112 -8.08 26.49 -1.15
N LEU A 113 -7.41 25.92 -0.14
CA LEU A 113 -6.31 26.57 0.56
C LEU A 113 -5.15 26.94 -0.35
N HIS A 114 -4.84 26.07 -1.33
CA HIS A 114 -3.71 26.23 -2.24
C HIS A 114 -4.11 26.79 -3.61
N GLY A 115 -5.39 27.06 -3.85
CA GLY A 115 -5.89 27.59 -5.12
C GLY A 115 -5.65 26.64 -6.30
N LEU A 116 -5.74 25.33 -6.06
CA LEU A 116 -5.53 24.32 -7.08
C LEU A 116 -6.77 24.19 -7.98
N ASP A 117 -6.54 23.87 -9.26
CA ASP A 117 -7.60 23.57 -10.20
C ASP A 117 -8.17 22.17 -9.92
N ALA A 118 -9.49 22.06 -9.76
CA ALA A 118 -10.13 20.81 -9.36
C ALA A 118 -10.06 19.74 -10.46
N ASP A 119 -10.12 20.13 -11.73
CA ASP A 119 -10.03 19.20 -12.86
C ASP A 119 -8.60 18.64 -12.99
N GLU A 120 -7.59 19.49 -12.79
CA GLU A 120 -6.18 19.08 -12.73
C GLU A 120 -5.92 18.13 -11.55
N VAL A 121 -6.42 18.45 -10.35
CA VAL A 121 -6.28 17.58 -9.17
C VAL A 121 -6.94 16.23 -9.42
N ARG A 122 -8.15 16.22 -10.00
CA ARG A 122 -8.84 14.98 -10.35
C ARG A 122 -8.06 14.14 -11.36
N ALA A 123 -7.42 14.77 -12.35
CA ALA A 123 -6.56 14.07 -13.30
C ALA A 123 -5.36 13.40 -12.61
N VAL A 124 -4.71 14.09 -11.67
CA VAL A 124 -3.60 13.54 -10.86
C VAL A 124 -4.07 12.41 -9.95
N ILE A 125 -5.25 12.52 -9.33
CA ILE A 125 -5.83 11.42 -8.54
C ILE A 125 -5.98 10.17 -9.41
N LEU A 126 -6.51 10.31 -10.63
CA LEU A 126 -6.69 9.19 -11.55
C LEU A 126 -5.36 8.57 -12.00
N SER A 127 -4.35 9.38 -12.31
CA SER A 127 -3.07 8.86 -12.81
C SER A 127 -2.17 8.31 -11.70
N ASP A 128 -2.01 9.06 -10.61
CA ASP A 128 -0.91 8.87 -9.64
C ASP A 128 -1.38 8.28 -8.31
N ILE A 129 -2.68 8.43 -7.98
CA ILE A 129 -3.25 7.74 -6.82
C ILE A 129 -3.86 6.43 -7.28
N LEU A 130 -4.76 6.42 -8.27
CA LEU A 130 -5.50 5.21 -8.65
C LEU A 130 -4.83 4.42 -9.79
N GLY A 131 -4.16 5.10 -10.71
CA GLY A 131 -3.52 4.47 -11.89
C GLY A 131 -2.28 3.63 -11.58
N GLU A 132 -1.61 3.89 -10.45
CA GLU A 132 -0.46 3.10 -9.99
C GLU A 132 -0.90 1.81 -9.26
N GLN A 133 -1.37 0.80 -10.00
CA GLN A 133 -1.72 -0.53 -9.48
C GLN A 133 -1.32 -1.65 -10.45
N LYS A 134 -0.51 -2.61 -10.00
CA LYS A 134 -0.08 -3.78 -10.80
C LYS A 134 -1.13 -4.89 -10.79
N LEU A 135 -1.86 -5.01 -9.69
CA LEU A 135 -2.99 -5.93 -9.54
C LEU A 135 -4.31 -5.16 -9.38
N PRO A 136 -5.44 -5.72 -9.83
CA PRO A 136 -6.75 -5.19 -9.44
C PRO A 136 -6.94 -5.31 -7.91
N PRO A 137 -7.71 -4.42 -7.26
CA PRO A 137 -7.98 -4.52 -5.83
C PRO A 137 -8.59 -5.86 -5.45
N ASP A 138 -9.64 -6.30 -6.16
CA ASP A 138 -10.32 -7.58 -5.94
C ASP A 138 -9.32 -8.75 -5.99
N ARG A 139 -9.11 -9.39 -4.83
CA ARG A 139 -8.15 -10.50 -4.72
C ARG A 139 -8.56 -11.74 -5.50
N ALA A 140 -9.83 -11.88 -5.88
CA ALA A 140 -10.28 -12.98 -6.73
C ALA A 140 -9.71 -12.90 -8.15
N LEU A 141 -9.24 -11.72 -8.57
CA LEU A 141 -8.61 -11.48 -9.86
C LEU A 141 -7.07 -11.56 -9.80
N HIS A 142 -6.49 -11.86 -8.62
CA HIS A 142 -5.05 -12.05 -8.49
C HIS A 142 -4.60 -13.34 -9.18
N PRO A 143 -3.40 -13.37 -9.79
CA PRO A 143 -2.89 -14.59 -10.40
C PRO A 143 -2.73 -15.71 -9.36
N ALA A 144 -3.13 -16.91 -9.76
CA ALA A 144 -2.73 -18.14 -9.08
C ALA A 144 -1.22 -18.35 -9.22
N ASP A 145 -0.65 -19.20 -8.35
CA ASP A 145 0.79 -19.52 -8.34
C ASP A 145 1.29 -20.13 -9.67
#